data_AF-A0A7V6NA01-F1
#
_entry.id   AF-A0A7V6NA01-F1
#
_cell.length_a   1.000
_cell.length_b   1.000
_cell.length_c   1.000
_cell.angle_alpha   90.00
_cell.angle_beta   90.00
_cell.angle_gamma   90.00
#
_symmetry.space_group_name_H-M   'P 1'
#
loop_
_entity.id
_entity.type
_entity.pdbx_description
1 polymer ?
#
loop_
_entity_poly.entity_id
_entity_poly.type
_entity_poly.pdbx_seq_one_letter_code
_entity_poly.pdbx_strand_id
1 'polypeptide(L)' 'LECIQEAKVAYVAGTSFYSDGGGLNTMRLNFSYETLEKNEEGVKRLAEFFKKQLAK' A
#
# COMPACT_ATOMS: atom_id res chain seq x y z
N LEU A 1 -5.53 7.50 -1.87
CA LEU A 1 -6.09 7.29 -3.24
C LEU A 1 -5.02 7.39 -4.32
N GLU A 2 -4.00 8.25 -4.17
CA GLU A 2 -2.88 8.39 -5.12
C GLU A 2 -2.23 7.06 -5.55
N CYS A 3 -1.91 6.17 -4.60
CA CYS A 3 -1.32 4.86 -4.92
C CYS A 3 -2.18 4.02 -5.89
N ILE A 4 -3.51 4.08 -5.76
CA ILE A 4 -4.43 3.40 -6.69
C ILE A 4 -4.42 4.09 -8.06
N GLN A 5 -4.41 5.41 -8.09
CA GLN A 5 -4.47 6.18 -9.33
C GLN A 5 -3.19 6.04 -10.15
N GLU A 6 -2.04 6.21 -9.51
CA GLU A 6 -0.71 6.24 -10.13
C GLU A 6 -0.11 4.85 -10.28
N ALA A 7 -0.10 4.05 -9.21
CA ALA A 7 0.60 2.77 -9.16
C ALA A 7 -0.33 1.57 -9.44
N LYS A 8 -1.65 1.79 -9.53
CA LYS A 8 -2.65 0.71 -9.70
C LYS A 8 -2.55 -0.36 -8.61
N VAL A 9 -2.19 0.02 -7.38
CA VAL A 9 -2.12 -0.87 -6.21
C VAL A 9 -3.01 -0.31 -5.10
N ALA A 10 -3.81 -1.18 -4.49
CA ALA A 10 -4.64 -0.86 -3.34
C ALA A 10 -4.05 -1.46 -2.06
N TYR A 11 -4.08 -0.71 -0.97
CA TYR A 11 -3.81 -1.16 0.38
C TYR A 11 -4.81 -0.50 1.34
N VAL A 12 -4.94 -1.05 2.56
CA VAL A 12 -5.76 -0.42 3.60
C VAL A 12 -4.86 0.39 4.51
N ALA A 13 -5.15 1.68 4.65
CA ALA A 13 -4.43 2.56 5.57
C ALA A 13 -4.58 2.08 7.02
N GLY A 14 -3.49 2.18 7.79
CA GLY A 14 -3.44 1.70 9.16
C GLY A 14 -4.41 2.40 10.10
N THR A 15 -4.71 3.67 9.85
CA THR A 15 -5.61 4.50 10.66
C THR A 15 -6.97 3.86 10.93
N SER A 16 -7.46 2.99 10.04
CA SER A 16 -8.71 2.25 10.25
C SER A 16 -8.65 1.21 11.39
N PHE A 17 -7.46 0.90 11.92
CA PHE A 17 -7.23 -0.18 12.89
C PHE A 17 -6.79 0.32 14.28
N TYR A 18 -6.58 1.63 14.44
CA TYR A 18 -6.13 2.23 15.72
C TYR A 18 -7.24 3.13 16.26
N SER A 19 -7.88 2.71 17.37
CA SER A 19 -9.04 3.41 17.96
C SER A 19 -8.70 4.74 18.61
N ASP A 20 -7.42 4.99 18.88
CA ASP A 20 -6.88 6.21 19.47
C ASP A 20 -6.45 7.27 18.43
N GLY A 21 -6.68 7.01 17.14
CA GLY A 21 -6.26 7.89 16.05
C GLY A 21 -4.80 7.69 15.60
N GLY A 22 -4.13 6.63 16.09
CA GLY A 22 -2.80 6.24 15.64
C GLY A 22 -2.73 5.65 14.23
N GLY A 23 -1.62 4.97 13.92
CA GLY A 23 -1.48 4.18 12.69
C GLY A 23 -1.18 4.98 11.40
N LEU A 24 -0.85 6.27 11.50
CA LEU A 24 -0.57 7.17 10.37
C LEU A 24 0.53 6.68 9.42
N ASN A 25 1.50 5.89 9.92
CA ASN A 25 2.62 5.35 9.16
C ASN A 25 2.56 3.82 9.01
N THR A 26 1.36 3.23 9.12
CA THR A 26 1.15 1.78 9.02
C THR A 26 0.15 1.43 7.92
N MET A 27 0.18 0.20 7.42
CA MET A 27 -0.75 -0.29 6.40
C MET A 27 -1.00 -1.79 6.57
N ARG A 28 -2.14 -2.26 6.05
CA ARG A 28 -2.46 -3.70 5.94
C ARG A 28 -2.34 -4.14 4.49
N LEU A 29 -1.58 -5.22 4.27
CA LEU A 29 -1.45 -5.92 2.99
C LEU A 29 -2.18 -7.27 3.05
N ASN A 30 -2.76 -7.67 1.92
CA ASN A 30 -3.37 -8.99 1.73
C ASN A 30 -2.71 -9.67 0.54
N PHE A 31 -2.32 -10.93 0.71
CA PHE A 31 -1.68 -11.76 -0.32
C PHE A 31 -2.45 -13.06 -0.59
N SER A 32 -3.68 -13.18 -0.06
CA SER A 32 -4.50 -14.39 -0.15
C SER A 32 -5.54 -14.35 -1.27
N TYR A 33 -5.75 -13.19 -1.91
CA TYR A 33 -6.76 -13.01 -2.96
C TYR A 33 -6.18 -13.07 -4.38
N GLU A 34 -5.05 -12.40 -4.62
CA GLU A 34 -4.41 -12.35 -5.94
C GLU A 34 -3.39 -13.48 -6.14
N THR A 35 -3.01 -13.70 -7.40
CA THR A 35 -1.96 -14.67 -7.76
C THR A 35 -0.57 -14.23 -7.29
N LEU A 36 0.38 -15.17 -7.22
CA LEU A 36 1.75 -14.87 -6.83
C LEU A 36 2.39 -13.81 -7.75
N GLU A 37 2.18 -13.92 -9.06
CA GLU A 37 2.73 -13.00 -10.06
C GLU A 37 2.18 -11.58 -9.87
N LYS A 38 0.88 -11.46 -9.59
CA LYS A 38 0.27 -10.16 -9.29
C LYS A 38 0.73 -9.60 -7.96
N ASN A 39 0.97 -10.44 -6.96
CA ASN A 39 1.54 -10.01 -5.69
C ASN A 39 2.96 -9.46 -5.88
N GLU A 40 3.81 -10.15 -6.64
CA GLU A 40 5.17 -9.69 -6.96
C GLU A 40 5.17 -8.35 -7.71
N GLU A 41 4.34 -8.23 -8.75
CA GLU A 41 4.19 -6.99 -9.52
C GLU A 41 3.62 -5.86 -8.65
N GLY A 42 2.62 -6.16 -7.82
CA GLY A 42 2.02 -5.20 -6.89
C GLY A 42 3.03 -4.65 -5.89
N VAL A 43 3.88 -5.51 -5.32
CA VAL A 43 4.94 -5.08 -4.38
C VAL A 43 5.99 -4.20 -5.08
N LYS A 44 6.39 -4.53 -6.31
CA LYS A 44 7.32 -3.69 -7.10
C LYS A 44 6.76 -2.28 -7.31
N ARG A 45 5.50 -2.18 -7.79
CA ARG A 45 4.81 -0.89 -7.99
C ARG A 45 4.65 -0.11 -6.70
N LEU A 46 4.30 -0.79 -5.60
CA LEU A 46 4.14 -0.17 -4.28
C LEU A 46 5.47 0.42 -3.80
N ALA A 47 6.58 -0.30 -3.96
CA ALA A 47 7.91 0.15 -3.57
C ALA A 47 8.35 1.39 -4.37
N GLU A 48 8.13 1.40 -5.70
CA GLU A 48 8.43 2.55 -6.55
C GLU A 48 7.60 3.78 -6.17
N PHE A 49 6.30 3.59 -5.91
CA PHE A 49 5.42 4.67 -5.45
C PHE A 49 5.95 5.30 -4.15
N PHE A 50 6.24 4.50 -3.12
CA PHE A 50 6.72 5.05 -1.85
C PHE A 50 8.12 5.65 -1.94
N LYS A 51 9.02 5.10 -2.76
CA LYS A 51 10.31 5.76 -3.05
C LYS A 51 10.14 7.17 -3.61
N LYS A 52 9.18 7.37 -4.53
CA LYS A 52 8.86 8.70 -5.07
C LYS A 52 8.26 9.61 -4.00
N GLN A 53 7.35 9.10 -3.17
CA GLN A 53 6.73 9.92 -2.12
C GLN A 53 7.71 10.32 -1.02
N LEU A 54 8.69 9.48 -0.70
CA LEU A 54 9.75 9.77 0.30
C LEU A 54 10.83 10.72 -0.22
N ALA A 55 10.98 10.85 -1.54
CA ALA A 55 11.93 11.75 -2.18
C ALA A 55 11.37 13.16 -2.44
N LYS A 56 10.09 13.39 -2.14
CA LYS A 56 9.45 14.72 -2.14
C LYS A 56 9.73 15.43 -0.83
#